data_AF-A0A067CLJ0-F1
#
_entry.id   AF-A0A067CLJ0-F1
#
_cell.length_a   1.000
_cell.length_b   1.000
_cell.length_c   1.000
_cell.angle_alpha   90.00
_cell.angle_beta   90.00
_cell.angle_gamma   90.00
#
_symmetry.space_group_name_H-M   'P 1'
#
loop_
_entity.id
_entity.type
_entity.pdbx_description
1 polymer ?
#
loop_
_entity_poly.entity_id
_entity_poly.type
_entity_poly.pdbx_seq_one_letter_code
_entity_poly.pdbx_strand_id
1 'polypeptide(L)'
;MSSIGTEEKSKTEFPTLTELKHSIPNACFESNLGLSLYYTVRAIFNASASAALLYAARSTPFIAENAVLHALVCAAYIYVQGVIFWGFFTVGHDCGHSAFSRYHSVNFIVGCIMHSAILTPFESWRVTHRHHHKNTGNIDKDEIFYPHRSVKDLQDVRQWVYTLGGAWFVYLKVGYAPRTMSHFDPWDPLLLRRASAVIVSLGVWAAFFAAYAYLTYSFGFAVMGLYYYAPLFALPRSSSSRPSCTTTTRRRRGTATRSGRTSRATSRASTARTARSSTT
;
A
#
# COMPACT_ATOMS: atom_id res chain seq x y z
N MET A 1 -44.82 -33.10 -23.63
CA MET A 1 -44.47 -32.09 -22.61
C MET A 1 -43.08 -32.41 -22.11
N SER A 2 -42.07 -31.68 -22.57
CA SER A 2 -40.67 -31.88 -22.15
C SER A 2 -40.45 -31.13 -20.84
N SER A 3 -40.18 -31.85 -19.74
CA SER A 3 -39.94 -31.21 -18.45
C SER A 3 -38.57 -30.51 -18.48
N ILE A 4 -38.60 -29.19 -18.31
CA ILE A 4 -37.40 -28.37 -18.15
C ILE A 4 -36.81 -28.73 -16.78
N GLY A 5 -35.73 -29.53 -16.78
CA GLY A 5 -34.95 -29.80 -15.58
C GLY A 5 -34.34 -28.51 -15.07
N THR A 6 -34.72 -28.11 -13.85
CA THR A 6 -34.08 -27.03 -13.12
C THR A 6 -32.67 -27.47 -12.72
N GLU A 7 -31.63 -26.87 -13.33
CA GLU A 7 -30.26 -27.02 -12.85
C GLU A 7 -30.16 -26.47 -11.42
N GLU A 8 -30.02 -27.36 -10.44
CA GLU A 8 -29.59 -26.98 -9.09
C GLU A 8 -28.18 -26.40 -9.19
N LYS A 9 -28.06 -25.08 -8.95
CA LYS A 9 -26.76 -24.48 -8.68
C LYS A 9 -26.21 -25.08 -7.40
N SER A 10 -25.30 -26.05 -7.55
CA SER A 10 -24.44 -26.56 -6.49
C SER A 10 -23.90 -25.39 -5.67
N LYS A 11 -24.32 -25.30 -4.39
CA LYS A 11 -23.80 -24.32 -3.45
C LYS A 11 -22.34 -24.66 -3.21
N THR A 12 -21.44 -23.83 -3.71
CA THR A 12 -20.02 -23.94 -3.37
C THR A 12 -19.87 -23.74 -1.87
N GLU A 13 -19.51 -24.79 -1.16
CA GLU A 13 -19.18 -24.72 0.26
C GLU A 13 -17.75 -24.22 0.39
N PHE A 14 -17.57 -23.08 1.08
CA PHE A 14 -16.24 -22.51 1.33
C PHE A 14 -15.74 -22.98 2.70
N PRO A 15 -14.43 -23.27 2.83
CA PRO A 15 -13.86 -23.66 4.10
C PRO A 15 -13.99 -22.54 5.12
N THR A 16 -14.25 -22.92 6.36
CA THR A 16 -14.26 -22.03 7.50
C THR A 16 -12.85 -21.52 7.82
N LEU A 17 -12.76 -20.40 8.53
CA LEU A 17 -11.45 -19.87 8.97
C LEU A 17 -10.67 -20.87 9.84
N THR A 18 -11.37 -21.69 10.62
CA THR A 18 -10.78 -22.73 11.47
C THR A 18 -10.16 -23.85 10.63
N GLU A 19 -10.87 -24.33 9.62
CA GLU A 19 -10.35 -25.35 8.69
C GLU A 19 -9.13 -24.85 7.93
N LEU A 20 -9.17 -23.59 7.46
CA LEU A 20 -8.01 -22.95 6.85
C LEU A 20 -6.82 -22.88 7.81
N LYS A 21 -7.03 -22.49 9.07
CA LYS A 21 -5.95 -22.44 10.07
C LYS A 21 -5.36 -23.81 10.37
N HIS A 22 -6.20 -24.84 10.51
CA HIS A 22 -5.74 -26.21 10.74
C HIS A 22 -4.98 -26.80 9.56
N SER A 23 -5.20 -26.29 8.34
CA SER A 23 -4.43 -26.70 7.16
C SER A 23 -3.00 -26.16 7.11
N ILE A 24 -2.67 -25.17 7.94
CA ILE A 24 -1.34 -24.51 7.97
C ILE A 24 -0.47 -25.17 9.05
N PRO A 25 0.80 -25.52 8.77
CA PRO A 25 1.69 -26.09 9.77
C PRO A 25 1.86 -25.20 11.02
N ASN A 26 1.85 -25.80 12.21
CA ASN A 26 1.99 -25.08 13.48
C ASN A 26 3.27 -24.22 13.55
N ALA A 27 4.35 -24.67 12.91
CA ALA A 27 5.61 -23.92 12.83
C ALA A 27 5.46 -22.55 12.17
N CYS A 28 4.45 -22.33 11.32
CA CYS A 28 4.16 -21.04 10.69
C CYS A 28 3.53 -20.01 11.66
N PHE A 29 3.07 -20.45 12.83
CA PHE A 29 2.50 -19.58 13.87
C PHE A 29 3.49 -19.26 14.99
N GLU A 30 4.70 -19.83 14.93
CA GLU A 30 5.76 -19.58 15.90
C GLU A 30 6.61 -18.38 15.47
N SER A 31 6.73 -17.40 16.37
CA SER A 31 7.58 -16.21 16.15
C SER A 31 8.94 -16.39 16.82
N ASN A 32 10.01 -15.98 16.14
CA ASN A 32 11.36 -16.02 16.69
C ASN A 32 11.81 -14.61 17.09
N LEU A 33 11.64 -14.28 18.37
CA LEU A 33 12.00 -12.97 18.92
C LEU A 33 13.48 -12.61 18.68
N GLY A 34 14.39 -13.58 18.82
CA GLY A 34 15.83 -13.32 18.61
C GLY A 34 16.14 -12.92 17.18
N LEU A 35 15.52 -13.60 16.20
CA LEU A 35 15.65 -13.27 14.79
C LEU A 35 15.02 -11.90 14.46
N SER A 36 13.85 -11.62 15.01
CA SER A 36 13.17 -10.32 14.85
C SER A 36 13.99 -9.16 15.42
N LEU A 37 14.60 -9.34 16.60
CA LEU A 37 15.51 -8.36 17.21
C LEU A 37 16.80 -8.20 16.38
N TYR A 38 17.37 -9.28 15.86
CA TYR A 38 18.50 -9.21 14.93
C TYR A 38 18.19 -8.32 13.72
N TYR A 39 17.02 -8.51 13.09
CA TYR A 39 16.61 -7.67 11.96
C TYR A 39 16.37 -6.22 12.35
N THR A 40 15.89 -5.97 13.57
CA THR A 40 15.74 -4.61 14.12
C THR A 40 17.09 -3.92 14.27
N VAL A 41 18.05 -4.57 14.93
CA VAL A 41 19.41 -4.04 15.11
C VAL A 41 20.09 -3.84 13.76
N ARG A 42 19.93 -4.78 12.82
CA ARG A 42 20.48 -4.67 11.47
C ARG A 42 19.92 -3.46 10.72
N ALA A 43 18.63 -3.17 10.85
CA ALA A 43 18.02 -1.99 10.22
C ALA A 43 18.63 -0.69 10.78
N ILE A 44 18.74 -0.58 12.11
CA ILE A 44 19.34 0.58 12.78
C ILE A 44 20.82 0.75 12.42
N PHE A 45 21.57 -0.36 12.40
CA PHE A 45 22.97 -0.37 11.99
C PHE A 45 23.12 0.10 10.54
N ASN A 46 22.35 -0.44 9.60
CA ASN A 46 22.40 -0.05 8.19
C ASN A 46 22.08 1.44 8.00
N ALA A 47 21.10 1.98 8.73
CA ALA A 47 20.75 3.40 8.67
C ALA A 47 21.90 4.28 9.17
N SER A 48 22.50 3.91 10.30
CA SER A 48 23.61 4.65 10.90
C SER A 48 24.87 4.57 10.04
N ALA A 49 25.19 3.38 9.53
CA ALA A 49 26.32 3.13 8.65
C ALA A 49 26.18 3.88 7.32
N SER A 50 24.99 3.88 6.71
CA SER A 50 24.74 4.63 5.47
C SER A 50 24.94 6.14 5.66
N ALA A 51 24.44 6.70 6.76
CA ALA A 51 24.67 8.12 7.09
C ALA A 51 26.16 8.43 7.34
N ALA A 52 26.86 7.58 8.09
CA ALA A 52 28.29 7.75 8.35
C ALA A 52 29.12 7.66 7.06
N LEU A 53 28.77 6.74 6.14
CA LEU A 53 29.41 6.62 4.84
C LEU A 53 29.19 7.86 3.96
N LEU A 54 27.97 8.42 3.94
CA LEU A 54 27.73 9.68 3.23
C LEU A 54 28.57 10.82 3.81
N TYR A 55 28.65 10.93 5.14
CA TYR A 55 29.47 11.94 5.81
C TYR A 55 30.94 11.79 5.41
N ALA A 56 31.51 10.58 5.50
CA ALA A 56 32.88 10.30 5.11
C ALA A 56 33.12 10.61 3.62
N ALA A 57 32.22 10.17 2.73
CA ALA A 57 32.34 10.43 1.29
C ALA A 57 32.37 11.93 0.98
N ARG A 58 31.45 12.71 1.57
CA ARG A 58 31.37 14.16 1.36
C ARG A 58 32.55 14.93 1.97
N SER A 59 33.27 14.34 2.91
CA SER A 59 34.48 14.94 3.50
C SER A 59 35.74 14.75 2.63
N THR A 60 35.68 13.90 1.60
CA THR A 60 36.81 13.72 0.69
C THR A 60 36.89 14.87 -0.31
N PRO A 61 38.09 15.45 -0.58
CA PRO A 61 38.26 16.55 -1.53
C PRO A 61 37.71 16.22 -2.92
N PHE A 62 37.92 14.98 -3.38
CA PHE A 62 37.45 14.50 -4.68
C PHE A 62 35.92 14.63 -4.87
N ILE A 63 35.14 14.39 -3.82
CA ILE A 63 33.67 14.52 -3.85
C ILE A 63 33.26 15.95 -3.50
N ALA A 64 33.92 16.59 -2.54
CA ALA A 64 33.58 17.93 -2.06
C ALA A 64 33.76 19.01 -3.14
N GLU A 65 34.81 18.91 -3.95
CA GLU A 65 35.15 19.91 -4.97
C GLU A 65 34.39 19.69 -6.30
N ASN A 66 33.87 18.48 -6.53
CA ASN A 66 33.11 18.15 -7.73
C ASN A 66 31.60 18.17 -7.46
N ALA A 67 30.94 19.26 -7.86
CA ALA A 67 29.50 19.45 -7.63
C ALA A 67 28.60 18.35 -8.21
N VAL A 68 28.96 17.81 -9.39
CA VAL A 68 28.18 16.74 -10.03
C VAL A 68 28.31 15.45 -9.22
N LEU A 69 29.53 15.08 -8.83
CA LEU A 69 29.78 13.88 -8.05
C LEU A 69 29.14 13.98 -6.65
N HIS A 70 29.23 15.14 -6.02
CA HIS A 70 28.57 15.43 -4.74
C HIS A 70 27.06 15.22 -4.82
N ALA A 71 26.41 15.79 -5.84
CA ALA A 71 24.98 15.64 -6.07
C ALA A 71 24.59 14.18 -6.33
N LEU A 72 25.36 13.44 -7.13
CA LEU A 72 25.12 12.03 -7.41
C LEU A 72 25.23 11.16 -6.15
N VAL A 73 26.24 11.38 -5.32
CA VAL A 73 26.42 10.65 -4.05
C VAL A 73 25.31 10.97 -3.07
N CYS A 74 24.88 12.24 -2.98
CA CYS A 74 23.74 12.63 -2.14
C CYS A 74 22.43 12.00 -2.62
N ALA A 75 22.17 11.98 -3.93
CA ALA A 75 20.98 11.36 -4.51
C ALA A 75 20.97 9.83 -4.30
N ALA A 76 22.11 9.17 -4.49
CA ALA A 76 22.27 7.75 -4.22
C ALA A 76 22.01 7.43 -2.74
N TYR A 77 22.56 8.24 -1.83
CA TYR A 77 22.29 8.12 -0.40
C TYR A 77 20.80 8.28 -0.09
N ILE A 78 20.13 9.32 -0.61
CA ILE A 78 18.70 9.56 -0.35
C ILE A 78 17.87 8.33 -0.72
N TYR A 79 18.13 7.74 -1.88
CA TYR A 79 17.44 6.53 -2.34
C TYR A 79 17.73 5.33 -1.44
N VAL A 80 19.01 5.03 -1.17
CA VAL A 80 19.42 3.88 -0.36
C VAL A 80 18.89 4.01 1.07
N GLN A 81 19.02 5.19 1.68
CA GLN A 81 18.54 5.49 3.01
C GLN A 81 17.01 5.39 3.10
N GLY A 82 16.28 5.83 2.07
CA GLY A 82 14.83 5.64 1.98
C GLY A 82 14.43 4.16 1.96
N VAL A 83 15.15 3.31 1.21
CA VAL A 83 14.95 1.85 1.24
C VAL A 83 15.25 1.28 2.63
N ILE A 84 16.27 1.78 3.32
CA ILE A 84 16.57 1.34 4.70
C ILE A 84 15.45 1.76 5.67
N PHE A 85 14.89 2.96 5.54
CA PHE A 85 13.73 3.40 6.33
C PHE A 85 12.48 2.56 6.07
N TRP A 86 12.33 2.00 4.87
CA TRP A 86 11.30 0.98 4.63
C TRP A 86 11.50 -0.29 5.49
N GLY A 87 12.74 -0.62 5.83
CA GLY A 87 13.05 -1.65 6.82
C GLY A 87 12.49 -1.33 8.20
N PHE A 88 12.49 -0.06 8.62
CA PHE A 88 11.92 0.39 9.90
C PHE A 88 10.40 0.24 9.87
N PHE A 89 9.79 0.63 8.73
CA PHE A 89 8.38 0.41 8.49
C PHE A 89 7.99 -1.07 8.59
N THR A 90 8.79 -1.95 7.98
CA THR A 90 8.56 -3.41 7.97
C THR A 90 8.65 -3.99 9.38
N VAL A 91 9.65 -3.59 10.18
CA VAL A 91 9.78 -4.05 11.58
C VAL A 91 8.54 -3.64 12.40
N GLY A 92 8.12 -2.38 12.33
CA GLY A 92 6.92 -1.95 13.03
C GLY A 92 5.64 -2.60 12.46
N HIS A 93 5.58 -2.83 11.15
CA HIS A 93 4.46 -3.54 10.51
C HIS A 93 4.30 -4.95 11.09
N ASP A 94 5.40 -5.70 11.23
CA ASP A 94 5.37 -7.05 11.80
C ASP A 94 5.04 -7.05 13.29
N CYS A 95 5.41 -5.99 14.02
CA CYS A 95 4.94 -5.76 15.38
C CYS A 95 3.41 -5.56 15.40
N GLY A 96 2.86 -4.80 14.45
CA GLY A 96 1.42 -4.57 14.31
C GLY A 96 0.62 -5.85 14.08
N HIS A 97 1.16 -6.76 13.26
CA HIS A 97 0.62 -8.10 13.00
C HIS A 97 0.85 -9.11 14.11
N SER A 98 1.65 -8.76 15.12
CA SER A 98 2.12 -9.69 16.16
C SER A 98 2.94 -10.87 15.61
N ALA A 99 3.51 -10.73 14.41
CA ALA A 99 4.44 -11.69 13.82
C ALA A 99 5.87 -11.50 14.35
N PHE A 100 6.21 -10.28 14.78
CA PHE A 100 7.51 -9.95 15.35
C PHE A 100 7.85 -10.79 16.60
N SER A 101 6.89 -10.94 17.51
CA SER A 101 7.01 -11.80 18.68
C SER A 101 5.64 -12.18 19.26
N ARG A 102 5.60 -13.23 20.07
CA ARG A 102 4.41 -13.62 20.86
C ARG A 102 4.05 -12.65 21.97
N TYR A 103 4.95 -11.72 22.31
CA TYR A 103 4.78 -10.79 23.44
C TYR A 103 4.21 -9.46 22.95
N HIS A 104 2.95 -9.19 23.30
CA HIS A 104 2.27 -7.96 22.88
C HIS A 104 3.00 -6.70 23.36
N SER A 105 3.56 -6.70 24.57
CA SER A 105 4.31 -5.55 25.12
C SER A 105 5.57 -5.24 24.31
N VAL A 106 6.34 -6.27 23.93
CA VAL A 106 7.54 -6.11 23.10
C VAL A 106 7.16 -5.54 21.74
N ASN A 107 6.13 -6.10 21.09
CA ASN A 107 5.64 -5.60 19.81
C ASN A 107 5.19 -4.14 19.91
N PHE A 108 4.50 -3.77 20.99
CA PHE A 108 4.05 -2.40 21.19
C PHE A 108 5.22 -1.43 21.35
N ILE A 109 6.22 -1.77 22.18
CA ILE A 109 7.39 -0.92 22.43
C ILE A 109 8.25 -0.77 21.16
N VAL A 110 8.64 -1.89 20.55
CA VAL A 110 9.46 -1.88 19.32
C VAL A 110 8.72 -1.19 18.18
N GLY A 111 7.44 -1.49 18.00
CA GLY A 111 6.59 -0.84 17.01
C GLY A 111 6.53 0.67 17.20
N CYS A 112 6.30 1.15 18.43
CA CYS A 112 6.30 2.59 18.73
C CYS A 112 7.63 3.24 18.38
N ILE A 113 8.77 2.65 18.75
CA ILE A 113 10.09 3.20 18.46
C ILE A 113 10.35 3.24 16.95
N MET A 114 10.18 2.11 16.26
CA MET A 114 10.55 1.97 14.85
C MET A 114 9.67 2.81 13.92
N HIS A 115 8.37 2.89 14.19
CA HIS A 115 7.46 3.74 13.42
C HIS A 115 7.62 5.22 13.76
N SER A 116 7.86 5.59 15.03
CA SER A 116 8.12 7.00 15.39
C SER A 116 9.41 7.54 14.76
N ALA A 117 10.43 6.70 14.60
CA ALA A 117 11.66 7.06 13.90
C ALA A 117 11.44 7.44 12.42
N ILE A 118 10.33 7.02 11.81
CA ILE A 118 9.91 7.41 10.45
C ILE A 118 8.61 8.24 10.47
N LEU A 119 8.36 8.95 11.58
CA LEU A 119 7.21 9.85 11.79
C LEU A 119 5.84 9.20 11.54
N THR A 120 5.73 7.89 11.81
CA THR A 120 4.47 7.14 11.72
C THR A 120 3.92 6.86 13.12
N PRO A 121 2.67 7.24 13.45
CA PRO A 121 2.06 6.94 14.75
C PRO A 121 1.62 5.47 14.80
N PHE A 122 2.34 4.67 15.58
CA PHE A 122 2.28 3.20 15.54
C PHE A 122 0.91 2.60 15.89
N GLU A 123 0.33 2.88 17.06
CA GLU A 123 -0.87 2.15 17.50
C GLU A 123 -2.11 2.53 16.67
N SER A 124 -2.25 3.81 16.31
CA SER A 124 -3.28 4.25 15.37
C SER A 124 -3.11 3.57 14.02
N TRP A 125 -1.90 3.55 13.47
CA TRP A 125 -1.61 2.87 12.20
C TRP A 125 -1.88 1.37 12.29
N ARG A 126 -1.54 0.72 13.42
CA ARG A 126 -1.79 -0.70 13.64
C ARG A 126 -3.28 -1.03 13.61
N VAL A 127 -4.12 -0.20 14.21
CA VAL A 127 -5.58 -0.42 14.25
C VAL A 127 -6.18 -0.29 12.84
N THR A 128 -5.79 0.75 12.10
CA THR A 128 -6.28 1.03 10.75
C THR A 128 -5.77 -0.01 9.76
N HIS A 129 -4.48 -0.33 9.83
CA HIS A 129 -3.88 -1.39 9.04
C HIS A 129 -4.55 -2.76 9.26
N ARG A 130 -4.94 -3.08 10.49
CA ARG A 130 -5.75 -4.29 10.78
C ARG A 130 -7.14 -4.21 10.15
N HIS A 131 -7.76 -3.03 10.13
CA HIS A 131 -9.02 -2.78 9.45
C HIS A 131 -8.87 -2.98 7.94
N HIS A 132 -7.84 -2.40 7.32
CA HIS A 132 -7.45 -2.62 5.94
C HIS A 132 -7.30 -4.12 5.63
N HIS A 133 -6.48 -4.86 6.38
CA HIS A 133 -6.26 -6.29 6.15
C HIS A 133 -7.52 -7.16 6.30
N LYS A 134 -8.45 -6.76 7.18
CA LYS A 134 -9.74 -7.46 7.31
C LYS A 134 -10.65 -7.23 6.09
N ASN A 135 -10.46 -6.12 5.40
CA ASN A 135 -11.34 -5.65 4.33
C ASN A 135 -10.63 -5.53 2.98
N THR A 136 -9.43 -6.12 2.79
CA THR A 136 -8.58 -5.87 1.62
C THR A 136 -9.35 -6.04 0.31
N GLY A 137 -9.35 -5.01 -0.54
CA GLY A 137 -10.01 -5.02 -1.83
C GLY A 137 -11.55 -4.95 -1.77
N ASN A 138 -12.13 -4.77 -0.57
CA ASN A 138 -13.55 -4.52 -0.42
C ASN A 138 -13.86 -3.06 -0.77
N ILE A 139 -14.72 -2.87 -1.77
CA ILE A 139 -15.10 -1.55 -2.29
C ILE A 139 -15.72 -0.61 -1.24
N ASP A 140 -16.40 -1.18 -0.25
CA ASP A 140 -17.18 -0.44 0.74
C ASP A 140 -16.46 -0.29 2.09
N LYS A 141 -15.48 -1.16 2.38
CA LYS A 141 -14.87 -1.30 3.71
C LYS A 141 -13.36 -1.14 3.76
N ASP A 142 -12.64 -1.26 2.65
CA ASP A 142 -11.21 -0.96 2.64
C ASP A 142 -11.01 0.56 2.69
N GLU A 143 -10.09 1.02 3.54
CA GLU A 143 -9.80 2.43 3.76
C GLU A 143 -8.85 3.02 2.70
N ILE A 144 -8.03 2.19 2.03
CA ILE A 144 -6.89 2.68 1.24
C ILE A 144 -6.70 1.99 -0.12
N PHE A 145 -6.94 0.68 -0.22
CA PHE A 145 -6.66 -0.09 -1.46
C PHE A 145 -7.93 -0.72 -2.06
N TYR A 146 -9.04 0.03 -2.04
CA TYR A 146 -10.30 -0.43 -2.63
C TYR A 146 -10.35 -0.24 -4.17
N PRO A 147 -11.02 -1.15 -4.89
CA PRO A 147 -11.35 -0.94 -6.30
C PRO A 147 -12.35 0.21 -6.46
N HIS A 148 -12.19 1.02 -7.50
CA HIS A 148 -13.07 2.16 -7.75
C HIS A 148 -14.28 1.74 -8.58
N ARG A 149 -15.47 2.30 -8.29
CA ARG A 149 -16.72 1.96 -9.00
C ARG A 149 -16.73 2.54 -10.41
N SER A 150 -16.08 3.68 -10.64
CA SER A 150 -15.97 4.31 -11.95
C SER A 150 -14.55 4.75 -12.30
N VAL A 151 -14.27 4.91 -13.60
CA VAL A 151 -12.98 5.41 -14.10
C VAL A 151 -12.75 6.88 -13.74
N LYS A 152 -13.81 7.66 -13.51
CA LYS A 152 -13.72 9.07 -13.10
C LYS A 152 -13.16 9.21 -11.68
N ASP A 153 -13.51 8.27 -10.80
CA ASP A 153 -13.02 8.22 -9.42
C ASP A 153 -11.50 8.00 -9.35
N LEU A 154 -10.87 7.46 -10.42
CA LEU A 154 -9.41 7.25 -10.48
C LEU A 154 -8.61 8.55 -10.69
N GLN A 155 -9.26 9.63 -11.15
CA GLN A 155 -8.57 10.89 -11.50
C GLN A 155 -8.26 11.73 -10.26
N ASP A 156 -9.09 11.69 -9.21
CA ASP A 156 -8.95 12.55 -8.03
C ASP A 156 -7.90 12.05 -7.01
N VAL A 157 -7.65 10.74 -6.92
CA VAL A 157 -6.86 10.16 -5.82
C VAL A 157 -5.37 9.99 -6.11
N ARG A 158 -4.89 10.38 -7.31
CA ARG A 158 -3.56 9.92 -7.77
C ARG A 158 -2.64 10.93 -8.44
N GLN A 159 -3.05 12.16 -8.74
CA GLN A 159 -2.33 12.90 -9.79
C GLN A 159 -1.26 13.92 -9.37
N TRP A 160 -1.26 14.56 -8.19
CA TRP A 160 -0.25 15.62 -7.95
C TRP A 160 0.40 15.66 -6.56
N VAL A 161 -0.28 15.25 -5.49
CA VAL A 161 0.26 15.30 -4.12
C VAL A 161 0.91 13.97 -3.67
N TYR A 162 0.78 12.93 -4.49
CA TYR A 162 1.09 11.53 -4.14
C TYR A 162 2.46 11.01 -4.61
N THR A 163 3.34 11.86 -5.12
CA THR A 163 4.69 11.48 -5.54
C THR A 163 5.70 11.78 -4.45
N LEU A 164 6.69 10.90 -4.25
CA LEU A 164 7.78 11.05 -3.27
C LEU A 164 7.30 11.03 -1.81
N GLY A 165 6.55 10.00 -1.40
CA GLY A 165 6.25 9.75 0.02
C GLY A 165 5.29 10.75 0.72
N GLY A 166 5.01 11.93 0.15
CA GLY A 166 4.07 12.91 0.73
C GLY A 166 2.65 12.35 0.94
N ALA A 167 2.24 11.46 0.05
CA ALA A 167 1.06 10.60 0.15
C ALA A 167 0.86 10.01 1.56
N TRP A 168 1.95 9.53 2.15
CA TRP A 168 1.95 8.84 3.43
C TRP A 168 1.54 9.77 4.56
N PHE A 169 2.12 10.96 4.62
CA PHE A 169 1.82 11.92 5.68
C PHE A 169 0.43 12.53 5.57
N VAL A 170 -0.05 12.73 4.34
CA VAL A 170 -1.46 13.11 4.10
C VAL A 170 -2.38 12.01 4.61
N TYR A 171 -2.12 10.75 4.24
CA TYR A 171 -2.88 9.61 4.73
C TYR A 171 -2.92 9.54 6.26
N LEU A 172 -1.78 9.74 6.93
CA LEU A 172 -1.74 9.74 8.40
C LEU A 172 -2.61 10.85 8.99
N LYS A 173 -2.65 12.03 8.37
CA LYS A 173 -3.39 13.18 8.90
C LYS A 173 -4.89 13.13 8.63
N VAL A 174 -5.30 12.79 7.41
CA VAL A 174 -6.69 12.90 6.94
C VAL A 174 -7.28 11.61 6.36
N GLY A 175 -6.49 10.56 6.17
CA GLY A 175 -6.92 9.33 5.51
C GLY A 175 -7.15 9.52 4.00
N TYR A 176 -7.92 8.63 3.38
CA TYR A 176 -8.31 8.74 1.97
C TYR A 176 -9.81 8.97 1.85
N ALA A 177 -10.20 9.94 1.04
CA ALA A 177 -11.61 10.09 0.67
C ALA A 177 -12.12 8.80 0.00
N PRO A 178 -13.39 8.40 0.24
CA PRO A 178 -14.41 9.07 1.06
C PRO A 178 -14.35 8.70 2.56
N ARG A 179 -13.42 7.83 2.98
CA ARG A 179 -13.32 7.29 4.35
C ARG A 179 -12.15 7.94 5.08
N THR A 180 -12.34 9.23 5.38
CA THR A 180 -11.33 10.04 6.07
C THR A 180 -11.25 9.66 7.54
N MET A 181 -10.03 9.63 8.08
CA MET A 181 -9.78 9.47 9.50
C MET A 181 -8.42 10.07 9.86
N SER A 182 -8.22 10.46 11.12
CA SER A 182 -6.93 10.98 11.56
C SER A 182 -6.23 9.98 12.47
N HIS A 183 -5.00 9.62 12.11
CA HIS A 183 -4.16 8.77 12.98
C HIS A 183 -3.67 9.52 14.23
N PHE A 184 -3.90 10.83 14.30
CA PHE A 184 -3.53 11.68 15.42
C PHE A 184 -4.71 12.01 16.34
N ASP A 185 -5.91 11.48 16.07
CA ASP A 185 -7.10 11.69 16.89
C ASP A 185 -7.48 10.40 17.62
N PRO A 186 -7.17 10.27 18.93
CA PRO A 186 -7.52 9.09 19.72
C PRO A 186 -9.03 8.85 19.85
N TRP A 187 -9.84 9.86 19.55
CA TRP A 187 -11.29 9.83 19.71
C TRP A 187 -12.02 9.40 18.44
N ASP A 188 -11.29 9.17 17.34
CA ASP A 188 -11.87 8.60 16.14
C ASP A 188 -12.62 7.29 16.47
N PRO A 189 -13.83 7.05 15.92
CA PRO A 189 -14.62 5.85 16.22
C PRO A 189 -13.86 4.53 16.01
N LEU A 190 -12.91 4.47 15.07
CA LEU A 190 -12.07 3.29 14.85
C LEU A 190 -11.02 3.10 15.97
N LEU A 191 -10.54 4.18 16.56
CA LEU A 191 -9.45 4.22 17.53
C LEU A 191 -9.93 4.21 19.00
N LEU A 192 -11.18 4.62 19.25
CA LEU A 192 -11.73 4.84 20.59
C LEU A 192 -11.56 3.66 21.55
N ARG A 193 -11.68 2.42 21.05
CA ARG A 193 -11.49 1.19 21.86
C ARG A 193 -10.06 1.00 22.36
N ARG A 194 -9.09 1.71 21.79
CA ARG A 194 -7.67 1.67 22.13
C ARG A 194 -7.08 3.07 22.40
N ALA A 195 -7.94 4.05 22.73
CA ALA A 195 -7.54 5.44 22.90
C ALA A 195 -6.33 5.62 23.84
N SER A 196 -6.26 4.88 24.96
CA SER A 196 -5.12 4.95 25.88
C SER A 196 -3.80 4.51 25.23
N ALA A 197 -3.79 3.40 24.50
CA ALA A 197 -2.61 2.92 23.78
C ALA A 197 -2.22 3.86 22.63
N VAL A 198 -3.22 4.47 21.96
CA VAL A 198 -2.99 5.51 20.94
C VAL A 198 -2.34 6.74 21.57
N ILE A 199 -2.82 7.23 22.70
CA ILE A 199 -2.25 8.39 23.42
C ILE A 199 -0.78 8.11 23.79
N VAL A 200 -0.49 6.93 24.35
CA VAL A 200 0.90 6.54 24.68
C VAL A 200 1.76 6.49 23.42
N SER A 201 1.27 5.88 22.35
CA SER A 201 2.00 5.80 21.08
C SER A 201 2.26 7.19 20.47
N LEU A 202 1.28 8.10 20.54
CA LEU A 202 1.43 9.49 20.11
C LEU A 202 2.41 10.27 20.99
N GLY A 203 2.49 9.96 22.28
CA GLY A 203 3.52 10.52 23.18
C GLY A 203 4.94 10.14 22.74
N VAL A 204 5.16 8.87 22.37
CA VAL A 204 6.46 8.43 21.80
C VAL A 204 6.73 9.13 20.47
N TRP A 205 5.73 9.19 19.59
CA TRP A 205 5.84 9.91 18.32
C TRP A 205 6.21 11.39 18.52
N ALA A 206 5.56 12.06 19.46
CA ALA A 206 5.81 13.47 19.78
C ALA A 206 7.23 13.69 20.32
N ALA A 207 7.75 12.75 21.12
CA ALA A 207 9.13 12.79 21.59
C ALA A 207 10.14 12.69 20.43
N PHE A 208 9.91 11.78 19.48
CA PHE A 208 10.74 11.70 18.26
C PHE A 208 10.62 12.95 17.40
N PHE A 209 9.41 13.45 17.18
CA PHE A 209 9.18 14.68 16.43
C PHE A 209 9.91 15.87 17.07
N ALA A 210 9.83 16.03 18.39
CA ALA A 210 10.55 17.06 19.13
C ALA A 210 12.07 16.89 19.02
N ALA A 211 12.58 15.65 19.07
CA ALA A 211 14.00 15.38 18.86
C ALA A 211 14.44 15.80 17.45
N TYR A 212 13.69 15.47 16.41
CA TYR A 212 14.01 15.90 15.04
C TYR A 212 13.91 17.41 14.85
N ALA A 213 12.95 18.07 15.50
CA ALA A 213 12.87 19.53 15.52
C ALA A 213 14.10 20.17 16.19
N TYR A 214 14.53 19.63 17.33
CA TYR A 214 15.75 20.07 18.01
C TYR A 214 17.01 19.84 17.16
N LEU A 215 17.14 18.68 16.51
CA LEU A 215 18.25 18.40 15.60
C LEU A 215 18.25 19.35 14.40
N THR A 216 17.08 19.71 13.88
CA THR A 216 16.94 20.67 12.78
C THR A 216 17.32 22.07 13.18
N TYR A 217 16.96 22.48 14.40
CA TYR A 217 17.43 23.73 14.98
C TYR A 217 18.96 23.73 15.18
N SER A 218 19.53 22.61 15.63
CA SER A 218 20.95 22.51 15.98
C SER A 218 21.89 22.37 14.78
N PHE A 219 21.53 21.53 13.80
CA PHE A 219 22.36 21.20 12.63
C PHE A 219 21.94 21.94 11.36
N GLY A 220 20.78 22.61 11.38
CA GLY A 220 20.23 23.34 10.24
C GLY A 220 19.39 22.48 9.30
N PHE A 221 18.46 23.15 8.62
CA PHE A 221 17.49 22.51 7.74
C PHE A 221 18.14 21.78 6.56
N ALA A 222 19.23 22.30 6.00
CA ALA A 222 19.90 21.65 4.87
C ALA A 222 20.50 20.29 5.24
N VAL A 223 21.10 20.17 6.43
CA VAL A 223 21.68 18.91 6.93
C VAL A 223 20.57 17.90 7.21
N MET A 224 19.54 18.29 7.96
CA MET A 224 18.40 17.41 8.24
C MET A 224 17.61 17.07 6.96
N GLY A 225 17.53 18.00 6.02
CA GLY A 225 16.99 17.83 4.68
C GLY A 225 17.64 16.66 3.95
N LEU A 226 18.98 16.62 3.94
CA LEU A 226 19.73 15.56 3.26
C LEU A 226 19.71 14.24 4.03
N TYR A 227 19.97 14.26 5.34
CA TYR A 227 20.18 13.03 6.12
C TYR A 227 18.90 12.36 6.61
N TYR A 228 17.80 13.09 6.72
CA TYR A 228 16.57 12.55 7.31
C TYR A 228 15.33 12.79 6.45
N TYR A 229 15.03 14.06 6.11
CA TYR A 229 13.77 14.38 5.44
C TYR A 229 13.71 13.83 4.01
N ALA A 230 14.70 14.09 3.16
CA ALA A 230 14.68 13.59 1.79
C ALA A 230 14.63 12.04 1.71
N PRO A 231 15.41 11.28 2.50
CA PRO A 231 15.24 9.83 2.59
C PRO A 231 13.84 9.37 3.00
N LEU A 232 13.21 10.07 3.95
CA LEU A 232 11.86 9.76 4.43
C LEU A 232 10.81 9.85 3.31
N PHE A 233 11.02 10.72 2.33
CA PHE A 233 10.17 10.90 1.15
C PHE A 233 10.56 9.99 -0.04
N ALA A 234 11.69 9.29 0.02
CA ALA A 234 12.18 8.43 -1.06
C ALA A 234 11.55 7.02 -1.07
N LEU A 235 10.24 6.91 -0.80
CA LEU A 235 9.53 5.63 -0.77
C LEU A 235 9.42 5.02 -2.19
N PRO A 236 9.72 3.72 -2.35
CA PRO A 236 9.52 3.02 -3.62
C PRO A 236 8.07 3.13 -4.07
N ARG A 237 7.86 3.58 -5.31
CA ARG A 237 6.53 3.63 -5.92
C ARG A 237 5.98 2.21 -6.01
N SER A 238 4.85 1.93 -5.37
CA SER A 238 4.03 0.76 -5.72
C SER A 238 3.52 0.94 -7.14
N SER A 239 4.15 0.24 -8.09
CA SER A 239 3.70 0.17 -9.47
C SER A 239 2.47 -0.73 -9.53
N SER A 240 1.27 -0.17 -9.27
CA SER A 240 0.04 -0.83 -9.70
C SER A 240 0.01 -0.77 -11.23
N SER A 241 0.59 -1.78 -11.88
CA SER A 241 0.50 -2.01 -13.32
C SER A 241 -0.98 -2.18 -13.69
N ARG A 242 -1.42 -1.50 -14.74
CA ARG A 242 -2.75 -1.67 -15.30
C ARG A 242 -2.85 -3.11 -15.84
N PRO A 243 -3.77 -3.97 -15.41
CA PRO A 243 -4.11 -5.13 -16.20
C PRO A 243 -4.93 -4.61 -17.39
N SER A 244 -4.30 -4.58 -18.56
CA SER A 244 -4.98 -4.39 -19.84
C SER A 244 -5.93 -5.57 -20.04
N CYS A 245 -7.18 -5.44 -19.59
CA CYS A 245 -8.21 -6.43 -19.87
C CYS A 245 -8.69 -6.20 -21.31
N THR A 246 -7.91 -6.69 -22.28
CA THR A 246 -8.42 -6.88 -23.64
C THR A 246 -9.43 -8.02 -23.57
N THR A 247 -10.72 -7.67 -23.63
CA THR A 247 -11.80 -8.63 -23.82
C THR A 247 -11.64 -9.27 -25.19
N THR A 248 -10.82 -10.33 -25.28
CA THR A 248 -10.85 -11.23 -26.42
C THR A 248 -12.13 -12.04 -26.30
N THR A 249 -13.19 -11.57 -26.96
CA THR A 249 -14.39 -12.36 -27.24
C THR A 249 -13.96 -13.61 -28.01
N ARG A 250 -13.66 -14.70 -27.29
CA ARG A 250 -13.46 -16.03 -27.85
C ARG A 250 -14.82 -16.54 -28.30
N ARG A 251 -15.20 -16.19 -29.53
CA ARG A 251 -16.34 -16.75 -30.23
C ARG A 251 -16.09 -18.26 -30.37
N ARG A 252 -16.72 -19.07 -29.52
CA ARG A 252 -16.82 -20.54 -29.69
C ARG A 252 -17.48 -20.79 -31.05
N ARG A 253 -16.68 -21.08 -32.09
CA ARG A 253 -17.19 -21.71 -33.31
C ARG A 253 -17.35 -23.20 -33.00
N GLY A 254 -18.58 -23.63 -32.77
CA GLY A 254 -18.94 -25.04 -32.85
C GLY A 254 -18.81 -25.50 -34.30
N THR A 255 -17.97 -26.51 -34.52
CA THR A 255 -17.90 -27.26 -35.77
C THR A 255 -19.09 -28.21 -35.83
N ALA A 256 -20.17 -27.79 -36.52
CA ALA A 256 -21.21 -28.68 -37.00
C ALA A 256 -20.93 -28.95 -38.48
N THR A 257 -20.49 -30.17 -38.77
CA THR A 257 -20.39 -30.76 -40.09
C THR A 257 -21.79 -31.02 -40.64
N ARG A 258 -22.13 -30.45 -41.81
CA ARG A 258 -23.12 -31.08 -42.71
C ARG A 258 -22.93 -30.68 -44.16
N SER A 259 -22.68 -31.72 -44.95
CA SER A 259 -22.66 -31.84 -46.40
C SER A 259 -23.91 -31.28 -47.10
N GLY A 260 -23.73 -30.77 -48.33
CA GLY A 260 -24.72 -30.94 -49.38
C GLY A 260 -25.11 -29.72 -50.24
N ARG A 261 -24.47 -29.63 -51.42
CA ARG A 261 -25.12 -29.51 -52.75
C ARG A 261 -25.80 -28.19 -53.19
N THR A 262 -25.11 -27.51 -54.12
CA THR A 262 -25.57 -26.76 -55.33
C THR A 262 -26.88 -25.96 -55.30
N SER A 263 -26.84 -24.66 -55.66
CA SER A 263 -27.17 -24.17 -57.01
C SER A 263 -27.20 -22.64 -57.05
N ARG A 264 -27.06 -22.13 -58.27
CA ARG A 264 -26.84 -20.76 -58.72
C ARG A 264 -28.20 -20.09 -58.96
N ALA A 265 -28.42 -18.86 -58.50
CA ALA A 265 -29.44 -17.97 -59.07
C ALA A 265 -29.17 -16.49 -58.76
N THR A 266 -29.12 -15.73 -59.85
CA THR A 266 -29.06 -14.28 -60.00
C THR A 266 -30.43 -13.60 -59.82
N SER A 267 -30.43 -12.29 -59.52
CA SER A 267 -31.36 -11.20 -59.95
C SER A 267 -31.75 -10.29 -58.78
N ARG A 268 -31.31 -9.02 -58.79
CA ARG A 268 -31.98 -7.78 -59.26
C ARG A 268 -33.07 -7.24 -58.31
N ALA A 269 -32.74 -6.07 -57.77
CA ALA A 269 -33.53 -4.85 -57.55
C ALA A 269 -35.07 -4.89 -57.62
N SER A 270 -35.71 -4.27 -56.61
CA SER A 270 -36.89 -3.42 -56.81
C SER A 270 -37.12 -2.46 -55.62
N THR A 271 -37.22 -1.19 -55.98
CA THR A 271 -37.65 0.02 -55.29
C THR A 271 -39.13 0.04 -54.85
N ALA A 272 -39.44 0.83 -53.80
CA ALA A 272 -40.53 1.84 -53.67
C ALA A 272 -40.95 2.00 -52.18
N ARG A 273 -40.80 3.19 -51.57
CA ARG A 273 -41.81 4.27 -51.37
C ARG A 273 -43.08 3.73 -50.64
N THR A 274 -43.60 4.30 -49.55
CA THR A 274 -44.00 5.71 -49.37
C THR A 274 -44.45 6.00 -47.91
N ALA A 275 -44.23 7.25 -47.47
CA ALA A 275 -45.09 8.11 -46.62
C ALA A 275 -45.27 7.80 -45.11
N ARG A 276 -45.00 8.68 -44.12
CA ARG A 276 -45.21 10.13 -43.84
C ARG A 276 -46.47 10.38 -42.98
N SER A 277 -46.27 10.76 -41.71
CA SER A 277 -47.00 11.81 -40.93
C SER A 277 -46.49 11.79 -39.49
N SER A 278 -45.62 12.71 -39.06
CA SER A 278 -45.94 14.01 -38.43
C SER A 278 -46.73 13.91 -37.12
N THR A 279 -45.97 14.11 -36.04
CA THR A 279 -46.33 14.64 -34.73
C THR A 279 -47.08 15.98 -34.84
N THR A 280 -48.00 16.19 -33.91
CA THR A 280 -48.46 17.51 -33.45
C THR A 280 -47.35 18.27 -32.74
#